data_AF-A0A7Y4QQL8-F1
#
_entry.id   AF-A0A7Y4QQL8-F1
#
_cell.length_a   1.000
_cell.length_b   1.000
_cell.length_c   1.000
_cell.angle_alpha   90.00
_cell.angle_beta   90.00
_cell.angle_gamma   90.00
#
_symmetry.space_group_name_H-M   'P 1'
#
loop_
_entity.id
_entity.type
_entity.pdbx_description
1 polymer ?
#
loop_
_entity_poly.entity_id
_entity_poly.type
_entity_poly.pdbx_seq_one_letter_code
_entity_poly.pdbx_strand_id
1 'polypeptide(L)'
;MNFANPTALRLGMTGTLAGKRYQVAGRVVMGMDDGGETYFWNEFNVINDEGESATLVFEETELGGEWKLFIYIEPAEILTAAEAATKRVGDRLNIDGTSVRVSLVDESRVYHIEGQAGEGVETGDIAQYFNAEAVNTMIVVSWTGDDVEYFRGVNLPRGTVARAFGIKESSSADLTKATPFYGGGTSSFASGLQSLPQKLLPVLVVGFIALVFLLQMPSRNFKRPARALKRIAAPTSALKLDDAGKLAGGNWRVRSHAVVEISEVGRIHERHEYDLVDDDGNKSVLVHGLSPGADDWFHFNALAPLEPLQSSQAAAMRVGDTVNVDGVIVPIRHIYQAIIRQSEFASDTQRTYTNGDVWFGFSGESSTTTLIVRWDSARISFLKGNKLNGKEIREAFRLALN
;
A
#
# COMPACT_ATOMS: atom_id res chain seq x y z
N MET A 1 -7.00 21.73 11.41
CA MET A 1 -7.10 20.33 11.86
C MET A 1 -8.53 19.89 11.69
N ASN A 2 -8.76 18.78 11.00
CA ASN A 2 -10.08 18.20 10.78
C ASN A 2 -10.14 16.87 11.54
N PHE A 3 -10.93 16.79 12.61
CA PHE A 3 -11.13 15.56 13.39
C PHE A 3 -12.34 14.75 12.88
N ALA A 4 -12.85 15.09 11.70
CA ALA A 4 -13.91 14.33 11.04
C ALA A 4 -13.47 12.88 10.89
N ASN A 5 -14.43 11.98 11.13
CA ASN A 5 -14.24 10.56 10.93
C ASN A 5 -14.10 10.28 9.41
N PRO A 6 -12.93 9.81 8.93
CA PRO A 6 -12.72 9.54 7.52
C PRO A 6 -13.38 8.23 7.06
N THR A 7 -13.96 7.45 7.98
CA THR A 7 -14.58 6.17 7.70
C THR A 7 -16.10 6.28 7.67
N ALA A 8 -16.79 5.20 7.29
CA ALA A 8 -18.24 5.06 7.44
C ALA A 8 -18.65 4.35 8.74
N LEU A 9 -17.69 3.97 9.60
CA LEU A 9 -17.95 3.35 10.90
C LEU A 9 -18.50 4.41 11.87
N ARG A 10 -19.56 4.10 12.61
CA ARG A 10 -20.27 5.05 13.51
C ARG A 10 -20.50 4.42 14.87
N LEU A 11 -20.61 5.25 15.90
CA LEU A 11 -20.98 4.80 17.24
C LEU A 11 -22.29 4.01 17.22
N GLY A 12 -22.34 2.96 18.04
CA GLY A 12 -23.47 2.06 18.14
C GLY A 12 -23.59 1.04 17.00
N MET A 13 -22.82 1.14 15.92
CA MET A 13 -22.79 0.12 14.87
C MET A 13 -22.35 -1.22 15.46
N THR A 14 -23.05 -2.29 15.09
CA THR A 14 -22.71 -3.65 15.50
C THR A 14 -22.18 -4.43 14.31
N GLY A 15 -21.18 -5.26 14.53
CA GLY A 15 -20.61 -6.13 13.51
C GLY A 15 -20.00 -7.40 14.08
N THR A 16 -19.61 -8.33 13.22
CA THR A 16 -18.95 -9.58 13.65
C THR A 16 -17.52 -9.63 13.13
N LEU A 17 -16.55 -9.69 14.04
CA LEU A 17 -15.12 -9.82 13.75
C LEU A 17 -14.56 -11.05 14.47
N ALA A 18 -13.80 -11.88 13.76
CA ALA A 18 -13.20 -13.10 14.31
C ALA A 18 -14.20 -14.01 15.07
N GLY A 19 -15.46 -14.05 14.61
CA GLY A 19 -16.52 -14.86 15.22
C GLY A 19 -17.19 -14.23 16.46
N LYS A 20 -16.72 -13.07 16.93
CA LYS A 20 -17.31 -12.33 18.05
C LYS A 20 -18.13 -11.14 17.54
N ARG A 21 -19.29 -10.90 18.15
CA ARG A 21 -20.14 -9.74 17.88
C ARG A 21 -19.62 -8.56 18.69
N TYR A 22 -19.38 -7.43 18.03
CA TYR A 22 -18.88 -6.21 18.62
C TYR A 22 -19.82 -5.05 18.33
N GLN A 23 -19.89 -4.08 19.24
CA GLN A 23 -20.49 -2.77 19.07
C GLN A 23 -19.41 -1.69 19.12
N VAL A 24 -19.47 -0.70 18.23
CA VAL A 24 -18.59 0.49 18.28
C VAL A 24 -19.01 1.37 19.45
N ALA A 25 -18.21 1.36 20.51
CA ALA A 25 -18.47 2.13 21.74
C ALA A 25 -17.94 3.56 21.64
N GLY A 26 -16.81 3.75 20.97
CA GLY A 26 -16.17 5.07 20.82
C GLY A 26 -15.21 5.15 19.63
N ARG A 27 -14.80 6.37 19.33
CA ARG A 27 -13.71 6.70 18.41
C ARG A 27 -12.77 7.70 19.09
N VAL A 28 -11.48 7.44 18.98
CA VAL A 28 -10.40 8.30 19.44
C VAL A 28 -9.60 8.71 18.21
N VAL A 29 -9.32 10.01 18.07
CA VAL A 29 -8.35 10.52 17.10
C VAL A 29 -7.03 10.68 17.82
N MET A 30 -6.06 9.89 17.40
CA MET A 30 -4.72 9.87 17.93
C MET A 30 -3.80 10.61 16.97
N GLY A 31 -2.67 11.08 17.48
CA GLY A 31 -1.60 11.55 16.62
C GLY A 31 -0.23 11.52 17.29
N MET A 32 0.81 11.57 16.48
CA MET A 32 2.21 11.67 16.91
C MET A 32 2.94 12.72 16.09
N ASP A 33 4.02 13.28 16.63
CA ASP A 33 4.90 14.16 15.86
C ASP A 33 5.83 13.31 14.99
N ASP A 34 5.58 13.29 13.68
CA ASP A 34 6.50 12.73 12.70
C ASP A 34 7.14 13.87 11.91
N GLY A 35 8.41 14.13 12.19
CA GLY A 35 9.18 15.13 11.46
C GLY A 35 8.63 16.55 11.54
N GLY A 36 7.94 16.90 12.63
CA GLY A 36 7.30 18.20 12.83
C GLY A 36 5.91 18.34 12.22
N GLU A 37 5.33 17.26 11.68
CA GLU A 37 3.93 17.16 11.33
C GLU A 37 3.21 16.22 12.30
N THR A 38 1.95 16.51 12.60
CA THR A 38 1.15 15.54 13.35
C THR A 38 0.57 14.53 12.37
N TYR A 39 1.11 13.32 12.40
CA TYR A 39 0.46 12.17 11.77
C TYR A 39 -0.74 11.78 12.62
N PHE A 40 -1.92 11.64 12.01
CA PHE A 40 -3.17 11.30 12.71
C PHE A 40 -3.69 9.94 12.26
N TRP A 41 -4.27 9.20 13.21
CA TRP A 41 -5.04 8.00 12.95
C TRP A 41 -6.30 7.94 13.80
N ASN A 42 -7.19 7.01 13.48
CA ASN A 42 -8.44 6.82 14.21
C ASN A 42 -8.45 5.46 14.88
N GLU A 43 -8.76 5.42 16.16
CA GLU A 43 -8.95 4.19 16.91
C GLU A 43 -10.41 4.07 17.31
N PHE A 44 -11.05 2.95 16.97
CA PHE A 44 -12.43 2.66 17.33
C PHE A 44 -12.43 1.61 18.43
N ASN A 45 -12.88 2.02 19.61
CA ASN A 45 -13.13 1.11 20.71
C ASN A 45 -14.37 0.29 20.39
N VAL A 46 -14.22 -1.03 20.35
CA VAL A 46 -15.33 -1.95 20.11
C VAL A 46 -15.47 -2.90 21.28
N ILE A 47 -16.70 -3.12 21.75
CA ILE A 47 -17.01 -3.92 22.94
C ILE A 47 -17.97 -5.03 22.53
N ASN A 48 -17.72 -6.26 22.99
CA ASN A 48 -18.63 -7.39 22.75
C ASN A 48 -19.66 -7.55 23.88
N ASP A 49 -20.58 -8.49 23.71
CA ASP A 49 -21.65 -8.75 24.68
C ASP A 49 -21.12 -9.30 26.04
N GLU A 50 -19.87 -9.76 26.08
CA GLU A 50 -19.18 -10.25 27.28
C GLU A 50 -18.42 -9.13 28.01
N GLY A 51 -18.42 -7.90 27.48
CA GLY A 51 -17.68 -6.76 28.02
C GLY A 51 -16.21 -6.72 27.63
N GLU A 52 -15.73 -7.65 26.80
CA GLU A 52 -14.36 -7.61 26.28
C GLU A 52 -14.24 -6.50 25.23
N SER A 53 -13.18 -5.70 25.35
CA SER A 53 -12.85 -4.65 24.39
C SER A 53 -11.81 -5.11 23.37
N ALA A 54 -11.87 -4.50 22.20
CA ALA A 54 -10.82 -4.54 21.20
C ALA A 54 -10.73 -3.18 20.50
N THR A 55 -9.60 -2.91 19.86
CA THR A 55 -9.38 -1.64 19.17
C THR A 55 -9.23 -1.87 17.67
N LEU A 56 -10.13 -1.27 16.90
CA LEU A 56 -9.99 -1.18 15.45
C LEU A 56 -9.27 0.10 15.10
N VAL A 57 -8.08 -0.01 14.53
CA VAL A 57 -7.31 1.15 14.11
C VAL A 57 -7.46 1.35 12.62
N PHE A 58 -7.80 2.57 12.24
CA PHE A 58 -7.88 3.04 10.87
C PHE A 58 -6.81 4.09 10.61
N GLU A 59 -6.02 3.84 9.59
CA GLU A 59 -4.98 4.73 9.11
C GLU A 59 -5.22 5.02 7.64
N GLU A 60 -5.12 6.29 7.26
CA GLU A 60 -5.05 6.65 5.86
C GLU A 60 -3.59 6.59 5.44
N THR A 61 -3.21 5.50 4.77
CA THR A 61 -1.89 5.38 4.18
C THR A 61 -1.93 5.90 2.76
N GLU A 62 -0.76 6.02 2.15
CA GLU A 62 -0.65 6.34 0.73
C GLU A 62 -1.33 5.27 -0.17
N LEU A 63 -1.57 4.05 0.32
CA LEU A 63 -2.32 2.97 -0.36
C LEU A 63 -3.84 3.04 -0.09
N GLY A 64 -4.28 4.06 0.64
CA GLY A 64 -5.64 4.26 1.12
C GLY A 64 -5.84 3.75 2.55
N GLY A 65 -7.11 3.65 2.93
CA GLY A 65 -7.48 3.25 4.28
C GLY A 65 -7.07 1.81 4.64
N GLU A 66 -6.23 1.68 5.65
CA GLU A 66 -5.82 0.41 6.26
C GLU A 66 -6.51 0.20 7.60
N TRP A 67 -6.84 -1.06 7.90
CA TRP A 67 -7.46 -1.44 9.16
C TRP A 67 -6.59 -2.45 9.89
N LYS A 68 -6.45 -2.26 11.20
CA LYS A 68 -5.78 -3.18 12.11
C LYS A 68 -6.69 -3.48 13.29
N LEU A 69 -6.62 -4.70 13.81
CA LEU A 69 -7.32 -5.09 15.03
C LEU A 69 -6.28 -5.36 16.10
N PHE A 70 -6.46 -4.72 17.25
CA PHE A 70 -5.65 -4.95 18.44
C PHE A 70 -6.49 -5.52 19.55
N ILE A 71 -5.92 -6.51 20.22
CA ILE A 71 -6.46 -7.09 21.44
C ILE A 71 -5.42 -6.94 22.54
N TYR A 72 -5.89 -6.64 23.75
CA TYR A 72 -5.07 -6.64 24.95
C TYR A 72 -4.52 -8.05 25.21
N ILE A 73 -3.28 -8.13 25.69
CA ILE A 73 -2.66 -9.37 26.16
C ILE A 73 -1.94 -9.11 27.47
N GLU A 74 -1.86 -10.12 28.34
CA GLU A 74 -1.05 -10.10 29.56
C GLU A 74 0.10 -11.08 29.39
N PRO A 75 1.31 -10.60 29.05
CA PRO A 75 2.44 -11.50 28.88
C PRO A 75 2.91 -12.05 30.24
N ALA A 76 3.51 -13.23 30.23
CA ALA A 76 4.04 -13.85 31.44
C ALA A 76 5.18 -13.04 32.08
N GLU A 77 5.95 -12.33 31.26
CA GLU A 77 7.02 -11.42 31.68
C GLU A 77 6.68 -10.00 31.20
N ILE A 78 6.32 -9.15 32.15
CA ILE A 78 5.99 -7.75 31.93
C ILE A 78 7.25 -6.90 32.14
N LEU A 79 7.53 -6.01 31.20
CA LEU A 79 8.52 -4.96 31.34
C LEU A 79 7.99 -3.91 32.30
N THR A 80 8.86 -3.37 33.14
CA THR A 80 8.60 -2.09 33.79
C THR A 80 8.64 -0.94 32.76
N ALA A 81 8.00 0.19 33.06
CA ALA A 81 8.04 1.36 32.20
C ALA A 81 9.49 1.84 31.94
N ALA A 82 10.35 1.76 32.96
CA ALA A 82 11.77 2.06 32.83
C ALA A 82 12.48 1.12 31.84
N GLU A 83 12.17 -0.17 31.85
CA GLU A 83 12.72 -1.13 30.90
C GLU A 83 12.17 -0.90 29.48
N ALA A 84 10.88 -0.58 29.35
CA ALA A 84 10.26 -0.24 28.07
C ALA A 84 10.91 1.02 27.46
N ALA A 85 11.16 2.06 28.26
CA ALA A 85 11.83 3.29 27.84
C ALA A 85 13.29 3.11 27.40
N THR A 86 13.93 1.99 27.76
CA THR A 86 15.29 1.66 27.27
C THR A 86 15.31 1.04 25.88
N LYS A 87 14.16 0.59 25.35
CA LYS A 87 14.11 -0.11 24.06
C LYS A 87 14.39 0.84 22.90
N ARG A 88 15.02 0.33 21.86
CA ARG A 88 15.41 1.06 20.64
C ARG A 88 15.03 0.25 19.40
N VAL A 89 14.85 0.95 18.28
CA VAL A 89 14.65 0.30 16.97
C VAL A 89 15.78 -0.69 16.70
N GLY A 90 15.39 -1.92 16.36
CA GLY A 90 16.32 -3.02 16.13
C GLY A 90 16.48 -3.96 17.32
N ASP A 91 16.09 -3.58 18.53
CA ASP A 91 16.12 -4.47 19.70
C ASP A 91 15.25 -5.70 19.48
N ARG A 92 15.66 -6.83 20.05
CA ARG A 92 14.89 -8.07 20.03
C ARG A 92 14.27 -8.32 21.39
N LEU A 93 13.01 -8.72 21.38
CA LEU A 93 12.24 -9.06 22.57
C LEU A 93 11.65 -10.46 22.38
N ASN A 94 11.43 -11.15 23.50
CA ASN A 94 10.62 -12.35 23.54
C ASN A 94 9.38 -12.03 24.37
N ILE A 95 8.21 -12.04 23.75
CA ILE A 95 6.94 -11.77 24.41
C ILE A 95 6.08 -13.02 24.21
N ASP A 96 5.82 -13.75 25.31
CA ASP A 96 5.12 -15.05 25.32
C ASP A 96 5.64 -16.07 24.30
N GLY A 97 6.96 -16.24 24.23
CA GLY A 97 7.59 -17.17 23.30
C GLY A 97 7.62 -16.68 21.84
N THR A 98 7.11 -15.48 21.55
CA THR A 98 7.21 -14.84 20.25
C THR A 98 8.43 -13.93 20.21
N SER A 99 9.42 -14.30 19.40
CA SER A 99 10.56 -13.41 19.12
C SER A 99 10.14 -12.31 18.15
N VAL A 100 10.15 -11.07 18.62
CA VAL A 100 9.80 -9.86 17.87
C VAL A 100 10.99 -8.90 17.82
N ARG A 101 10.99 -7.99 16.84
CA ARG A 101 11.99 -6.93 16.73
C ARG A 101 11.31 -5.56 16.81
N VAL A 102 11.83 -4.67 17.63
CA VAL A 102 11.36 -3.29 17.72
C VAL A 102 11.53 -2.59 16.36
N SER A 103 10.44 -2.13 15.77
CA SER A 103 10.39 -1.43 14.48
C SER A 103 10.25 0.09 14.64
N LEU A 104 9.63 0.57 15.72
CA LEU A 104 9.55 1.99 16.09
C LEU A 104 9.56 2.17 17.60
N VAL A 105 10.01 3.34 18.03
CA VAL A 105 9.80 3.90 19.37
C VAL A 105 9.31 5.32 19.18
N ASP A 106 8.18 5.70 19.79
CA ASP A 106 7.58 7.03 19.61
C ASP A 106 6.69 7.43 20.79
N GLU A 107 6.07 8.61 20.68
CA GLU A 107 5.10 9.18 21.59
C GLU A 107 3.78 9.47 20.86
N SER A 108 2.65 9.04 21.42
CA SER A 108 1.31 9.35 20.91
C SER A 108 0.60 10.38 21.80
N ARG A 109 -0.39 11.06 21.23
CA ARG A 109 -1.30 11.96 21.92
C ARG A 109 -2.75 11.75 21.49
N VAL A 110 -3.67 11.84 22.44
CA VAL A 110 -5.12 11.88 22.16
C VAL A 110 -5.56 13.29 21.78
N TYR A 111 -6.09 13.46 20.58
CA TYR A 111 -6.55 14.78 20.08
C TYR A 111 -8.07 14.96 20.15
N HIS A 112 -8.84 13.88 20.06
CA HIS A 112 -10.29 13.95 20.07
C HIS A 112 -10.91 12.61 20.49
N ILE A 113 -12.03 12.67 21.22
CA ILE A 113 -12.82 11.50 21.61
C ILE A 113 -14.28 11.73 21.21
N GLU A 114 -14.89 10.71 20.64
CA GLU A 114 -16.30 10.61 20.29
C GLU A 114 -16.87 9.33 20.93
N GLY A 115 -17.87 9.43 21.80
CA GLY A 115 -18.43 8.27 22.49
C GLY A 115 -17.56 7.78 23.66
N GLN A 116 -17.51 6.47 23.86
CA GLN A 116 -16.77 5.84 24.96
C GLN A 116 -15.38 5.36 24.50
N ALA A 117 -14.35 6.11 24.88
CA ALA A 117 -12.97 5.64 24.75
C ALA A 117 -12.70 4.42 25.66
N GLY A 118 -11.50 3.84 25.56
CA GLY A 118 -11.07 2.85 26.56
C GLY A 118 -11.07 3.44 27.96
N GLU A 119 -11.09 2.56 28.96
CA GLU A 119 -11.16 2.97 30.36
C GLU A 119 -10.02 3.94 30.71
N GLY A 120 -10.38 5.13 31.21
CA GLY A 120 -9.40 6.11 31.67
C GLY A 120 -8.69 6.93 30.59
N VAL A 121 -9.12 6.90 29.31
CA VAL A 121 -8.59 7.80 28.26
C VAL A 121 -9.30 9.15 28.25
N GLU A 122 -8.52 10.22 28.25
CA GLU A 122 -8.97 11.60 28.10
C GLU A 122 -8.30 12.31 26.92
N THR A 123 -8.93 13.39 26.45
CA THR A 123 -8.33 14.23 25.41
C THR A 123 -7.13 14.98 25.96
N GLY A 124 -5.98 14.85 25.30
CA GLY A 124 -4.72 15.48 25.68
C GLY A 124 -3.70 14.50 26.27
N ASP A 125 -4.12 13.28 26.61
CA ASP A 125 -3.26 12.22 27.13
C ASP A 125 -2.10 11.93 26.19
N ILE A 126 -0.96 11.57 26.78
CA ILE A 126 0.30 11.27 26.10
C ILE A 126 0.76 9.90 26.57
N ALA A 127 1.13 9.03 25.65
CA ALA A 127 1.73 7.73 25.97
C ALA A 127 3.00 7.51 25.16
N GLN A 128 4.02 6.96 25.79
CA GLN A 128 5.20 6.46 25.08
C GLN A 128 4.96 5.02 24.68
N TYR A 129 5.43 4.63 23.50
CA TYR A 129 5.25 3.27 23.06
C TYR A 129 6.37 2.84 22.12
N PHE A 130 6.45 1.53 21.90
CA PHE A 130 7.19 0.97 20.78
C PHE A 130 6.38 -0.13 20.11
N ASN A 131 6.60 -0.27 18.80
CA ASN A 131 6.10 -1.42 18.06
C ASN A 131 7.20 -2.44 17.90
N ALA A 132 6.84 -3.70 18.07
CA ALA A 132 7.71 -4.83 17.84
C ALA A 132 7.01 -5.82 16.90
N GLU A 133 7.68 -6.16 15.81
CA GLU A 133 7.11 -6.93 14.72
C GLU A 133 7.78 -8.31 14.57
N ALA A 134 6.96 -9.27 14.17
CA ALA A 134 7.35 -10.55 13.57
C ALA A 134 6.57 -10.73 12.25
N VAL A 135 6.82 -11.83 11.52
CA VAL A 135 6.31 -12.05 10.16
C VAL A 135 4.81 -11.72 9.98
N ASN A 136 3.96 -12.14 10.92
CA ASN A 136 2.51 -11.94 10.87
C ASN A 136 1.92 -11.34 12.15
N THR A 137 2.76 -10.77 13.02
CA THR A 137 2.33 -10.29 14.34
C THR A 137 2.96 -8.95 14.60
N MET A 138 2.14 -7.99 15.03
CA MET A 138 2.63 -6.75 15.62
C MET A 138 2.29 -6.78 17.10
N ILE A 139 3.26 -6.42 17.94
CA ILE A 139 3.05 -6.20 19.37
C ILE A 139 3.31 -4.73 19.63
N VAL A 140 2.35 -4.05 20.23
CA VAL A 140 2.51 -2.68 20.71
C VAL A 140 2.70 -2.78 22.21
N VAL A 141 3.79 -2.19 22.69
CA VAL A 141 4.03 -2.02 24.12
C VAL A 141 3.99 -0.53 24.38
N SER A 142 3.05 -0.12 25.21
CA SER A 142 2.86 1.29 25.57
C SER A 142 2.95 1.45 27.07
N TRP A 143 3.38 2.61 27.50
CA TRP A 143 3.44 2.96 28.91
C TRP A 143 3.12 4.43 29.16
N THR A 144 2.47 4.64 30.29
CA THR A 144 2.15 5.96 30.85
C THR A 144 2.43 5.90 32.34
N GLY A 145 3.34 6.76 32.82
CA GLY A 145 3.85 6.63 34.19
C GLY A 145 4.55 5.28 34.38
N ASP A 146 4.08 4.49 35.35
CA ASP A 146 4.63 3.17 35.69
C ASP A 146 3.82 2.01 35.06
N ASP A 147 2.65 2.30 34.48
CA ASP A 147 1.77 1.30 33.89
C ASP A 147 2.23 0.93 32.49
N VAL A 148 2.38 -0.37 32.23
CA VAL A 148 2.83 -0.92 30.94
C VAL A 148 1.80 -1.90 30.43
N GLU A 149 1.45 -1.77 29.17
CA GLU A 149 0.37 -2.51 28.57
C GLU A 149 0.75 -3.05 27.19
N TYR A 150 0.14 -4.19 26.83
CA TYR A 150 0.55 -4.98 25.67
C TYR A 150 -0.63 -5.29 24.78
N PHE A 151 -0.44 -5.04 23.47
CA PHE A 151 -1.48 -5.27 22.48
C PHE A 151 -0.93 -6.12 21.36
N ARG A 152 -1.69 -7.15 21.01
CA ARG A 152 -1.42 -7.97 19.83
C ARG A 152 -2.26 -7.46 18.67
N GLY A 153 -1.57 -6.93 17.67
CA GLY A 153 -2.13 -6.42 16.44
C GLY A 153 -2.09 -7.44 15.30
N VAL A 154 -3.16 -7.43 14.50
CA VAL A 154 -3.20 -8.07 13.18
C VAL A 154 -3.72 -7.09 12.14
N ASN A 155 -3.12 -7.10 10.95
CA ASN A 155 -3.64 -6.36 9.81
C ASN A 155 -4.94 -7.03 9.34
N LEU A 156 -5.99 -6.24 9.15
CA LEU A 156 -7.25 -6.72 8.61
C LEU A 156 -7.27 -6.52 7.09
N PRO A 157 -7.64 -7.54 6.29
CA PRO A 157 -7.84 -7.37 4.86
C PRO A 157 -8.84 -6.24 4.59
N ARG A 158 -8.57 -5.36 3.62
CA ARG A 158 -9.47 -4.23 3.33
C ARG A 158 -10.86 -4.75 2.91
N GLY A 159 -11.87 -4.15 3.52
CA GLY A 159 -13.28 -4.56 3.48
C GLY A 159 -13.71 -5.51 4.58
N THR A 160 -12.81 -6.02 5.43
CA THR A 160 -13.18 -6.86 6.59
C THR A 160 -14.05 -6.08 7.55
N VAL A 161 -13.66 -4.86 7.94
CA VAL A 161 -14.49 -3.99 8.79
C VAL A 161 -15.78 -3.63 8.07
N ALA A 162 -15.74 -3.32 6.77
CA ALA A 162 -16.95 -2.95 6.04
C ALA A 162 -17.98 -4.10 6.02
N ARG A 163 -17.55 -5.32 5.70
CA ARG A 163 -18.39 -6.52 5.74
C ARG A 163 -18.86 -6.83 7.16
N ALA A 164 -17.97 -6.76 8.14
CA ALA A 164 -18.29 -7.06 9.53
C ALA A 164 -19.41 -6.16 10.05
N PHE A 165 -19.38 -4.86 9.76
CA PHE A 165 -20.31 -3.86 10.27
C PHE A 165 -21.43 -3.48 9.27
N GLY A 166 -21.57 -4.21 8.15
CA GLY A 166 -22.60 -3.92 7.15
C GLY A 166 -22.47 -2.54 6.50
N ILE A 167 -21.27 -1.98 6.48
CA ILE A 167 -20.98 -0.70 5.83
C ILE A 167 -21.00 -0.96 4.33
N LYS A 168 -21.82 -0.18 3.62
CA LYS A 168 -21.72 -0.10 2.16
C LYS A 168 -20.36 0.52 1.85
N GLU A 169 -19.43 -0.29 1.34
CA GLU A 169 -18.26 0.29 0.68
C GLU A 169 -18.81 1.24 -0.38
N SER A 170 -18.50 2.52 -0.26
CA SER A 170 -18.73 3.48 -1.33
C SER A 170 -17.90 2.99 -2.50
N SER A 171 -18.53 2.17 -3.34
CA SER A 171 -18.03 1.90 -4.66
C SER A 171 -17.82 3.26 -5.30
N SER A 172 -16.68 3.47 -5.96
CA SER A 172 -16.53 4.54 -6.95
C SER A 172 -17.57 4.45 -8.10
N ALA A 173 -18.50 3.49 -8.03
CA ALA A 173 -19.74 3.42 -8.78
C ALA A 173 -20.89 4.16 -8.05
N ASP A 174 -20.84 5.49 -8.04
CA ASP A 174 -22.06 6.31 -8.02
C ASP A 174 -22.38 6.78 -9.46
N LEU A 175 -22.27 5.84 -10.40
CA LEU A 175 -22.73 5.95 -11.77
C LEU A 175 -23.54 4.69 -12.09
N THR A 176 -24.85 4.90 -12.06
CA THR A 176 -25.95 4.06 -12.59
C THR A 176 -26.58 3.02 -11.67
N LYS A 177 -27.86 3.31 -11.33
CA LYS A 177 -28.86 2.43 -10.73
C LYS A 177 -29.22 1.27 -11.65
N ALA A 178 -29.30 0.04 -11.13
CA ALA A 178 -30.47 -0.86 -11.23
C ALA A 178 -30.22 -2.24 -10.55
N THR A 179 -30.99 -2.50 -9.49
CA THR A 179 -31.62 -3.74 -8.95
C THR A 179 -31.05 -5.17 -9.14
N PRO A 180 -31.40 -6.11 -8.22
CA PRO A 180 -30.49 -7.12 -7.67
C PRO A 180 -30.73 -8.54 -8.19
N PHE A 181 -29.74 -9.42 -8.04
CA PHE A 181 -29.96 -10.88 -8.01
C PHE A 181 -29.14 -11.59 -6.91
N TYR A 182 -29.80 -12.62 -6.38
CA TYR A 182 -29.52 -13.43 -5.20
C TYR A 182 -28.38 -14.46 -5.37
N GLY A 183 -27.80 -14.88 -4.23
CA GLY A 183 -27.02 -16.11 -4.04
C GLY A 183 -25.66 -15.79 -3.37
N GLY A 184 -25.36 -16.13 -2.12
CA GLY A 184 -25.73 -17.32 -1.36
C GLY A 184 -24.59 -18.34 -1.46
N GLY A 185 -23.61 -18.26 -0.56
CA GLY A 185 -22.46 -19.18 -0.57
C GLY A 185 -21.48 -18.90 0.57
N THR A 186 -21.74 -19.54 1.70
CA THR A 186 -20.84 -19.65 2.86
C THR A 186 -19.67 -20.57 2.54
N SER A 187 -18.44 -20.16 2.83
CA SER A 187 -17.36 -21.11 3.12
C SER A 187 -16.35 -20.52 4.10
N SER A 188 -16.37 -21.12 5.28
CA SER A 188 -15.36 -21.15 6.33
C SER A 188 -13.94 -21.38 5.81
N PHE A 189 -12.96 -20.66 6.35
CA PHE A 189 -11.56 -21.07 6.28
C PHE A 189 -10.87 -20.88 7.63
N ALA A 190 -10.50 -22.02 8.20
CA ALA A 190 -9.56 -22.17 9.29
C ALA A 190 -8.29 -22.85 8.74
N SER A 191 -7.14 -22.44 9.30
CA SER A 191 -5.84 -23.15 9.40
C SER A 191 -4.91 -23.34 8.18
N GLY A 192 -3.62 -23.02 8.41
CA GLY A 192 -2.42 -23.60 7.77
C GLY A 192 -1.65 -22.66 6.81
N LEU A 193 -0.58 -21.95 7.24
CA LEU A 193 0.86 -22.31 7.13
C LEU A 193 1.32 -22.46 5.65
N GLN A 194 2.40 -21.88 5.11
CA GLN A 194 3.77 -21.72 5.61
C GLN A 194 4.65 -20.95 4.59
N SER A 195 5.60 -20.17 5.13
CA SER A 195 6.94 -19.78 4.62
C SER A 195 7.14 -19.16 3.22
N LEU A 196 7.72 -17.95 3.18
CA LEU A 196 8.91 -17.52 2.41
C LEU A 196 9.30 -16.06 2.80
N PRO A 197 10.55 -15.59 2.58
CA PRO A 197 11.27 -14.73 3.52
C PRO A 197 11.20 -13.23 3.20
N GLN A 198 11.29 -12.43 4.28
CA GLN A 198 11.21 -10.97 4.35
C GLN A 198 12.49 -10.25 3.86
N LYS A 199 12.30 -9.11 3.18
CA LYS A 199 13.16 -7.92 3.31
C LYS A 199 12.31 -6.63 3.29
N LEU A 200 12.05 -6.14 4.50
CA LEU A 200 12.04 -4.75 5.00
C LEU A 200 11.54 -3.59 4.11
N LEU A 201 10.41 -3.00 4.51
CA LEU A 201 10.19 -1.54 4.60
C LEU A 201 9.57 -1.25 5.99
N PRO A 202 9.90 -0.14 6.67
CA PRO A 202 9.39 0.15 8.01
C PRO A 202 7.93 0.60 7.93
N VAL A 203 7.04 -0.11 8.63
CA VAL A 203 5.65 0.29 8.85
C VAL A 203 5.63 1.27 10.02
N LEU A 204 5.28 2.53 9.77
CA LEU A 204 4.98 3.55 10.80
C LEU A 204 3.61 3.24 11.42
N VAL A 205 3.64 2.26 12.32
CA VAL A 205 3.19 2.26 13.71
C VAL A 205 1.91 2.94 14.19
N VAL A 206 1.22 2.11 14.98
CA VAL A 206 0.05 2.32 15.82
C VAL A 206 0.41 2.12 17.30
N GLY A 207 -0.06 3.00 18.19
CA GLY A 207 -0.25 2.78 19.63
C GLY A 207 -0.99 3.99 20.25
N PHE A 208 -1.99 3.91 21.13
CA PHE A 208 -2.43 2.88 22.07
C PHE A 208 -3.66 3.40 22.88
N ILE A 209 -4.44 2.52 23.56
CA ILE A 209 -5.51 2.82 24.57
C ILE A 209 -5.42 1.74 25.68
N ALA A 210 -5.33 1.98 27.01
CA ALA A 210 -5.50 3.17 27.87
C ALA A 210 -5.00 2.99 29.33
N LEU A 211 -4.49 4.04 30.01
CA LEU A 211 -4.75 4.29 31.46
C LEU A 211 -4.26 5.67 32.02
N VAL A 212 -5.20 6.41 32.66
CA VAL A 212 -5.19 6.98 34.03
C VAL A 212 -4.15 8.04 34.53
N PHE A 213 -4.74 9.19 34.91
CA PHE A 213 -4.35 10.23 35.89
C PHE A 213 -3.10 11.15 35.67
N LEU A 214 -3.44 12.43 35.39
CA LEU A 214 -2.95 13.71 35.97
C LEU A 214 -1.68 14.42 35.42
N LEU A 215 -1.97 15.48 34.65
CA LEU A 215 -1.64 16.90 34.87
C LEU A 215 -0.21 17.46 34.64
N GLN A 216 -0.22 18.55 33.83
CA GLN A 216 0.68 19.71 33.75
C GLN A 216 1.90 19.62 32.80
N MET A 217 1.84 20.35 31.67
CA MET A 217 2.82 21.39 31.25
C MET A 217 2.47 22.02 29.87
N PRO A 218 2.90 23.27 29.59
CA PRO A 218 2.34 24.13 28.54
C PRO A 218 3.00 24.00 27.16
N SER A 219 2.16 24.13 26.13
CA SER A 219 2.44 24.09 24.69
C SER A 219 3.48 25.11 24.19
N ARG A 220 4.41 24.68 23.32
CA ARG A 220 5.24 25.54 22.47
C ARG A 220 5.00 25.26 20.98
N ASN A 221 4.53 26.27 20.26
CA ASN A 221 4.32 26.28 18.82
C ASN A 221 5.65 26.28 18.05
N PHE A 222 5.85 25.31 17.16
CA PHE A 222 6.80 25.42 16.06
C PHE A 222 6.10 25.12 14.73
N LYS A 223 6.07 26.11 13.83
CA LYS A 223 5.70 25.92 12.43
C LYS A 223 6.98 25.65 11.64
N ARG A 224 7.09 24.50 10.98
CA ARG A 224 8.06 24.24 9.91
C ARG A 224 7.39 23.59 8.69
N PRO A 225 7.94 23.77 7.47
CA PRO A 225 7.28 23.47 6.21
C PRO A 225 7.41 21.98 5.78
N ALA A 226 6.41 21.49 5.04
CA ALA A 226 6.23 20.11 4.57
C ALA A 226 7.39 19.56 3.71
N ARG A 227 7.62 18.24 3.81
CA ARG A 227 8.71 17.51 3.14
C ARG A 227 8.36 17.20 1.67
N ALA A 228 9.26 17.56 0.75
CA ALA A 228 9.05 17.37 -0.69
C ALA A 228 9.13 15.89 -1.13
N LEU A 229 8.17 15.45 -1.96
CA LEU A 229 8.20 14.14 -2.63
C LEU A 229 9.52 13.95 -3.41
N LYS A 230 10.19 12.81 -3.22
CA LYS A 230 11.43 12.49 -3.93
C LYS A 230 11.12 12.10 -5.38
N ARG A 231 11.32 13.03 -6.31
CA ARG A 231 11.24 12.78 -7.75
C ARG A 231 12.54 12.15 -8.26
N ILE A 232 12.46 11.02 -8.94
CA ILE A 232 13.58 10.32 -9.56
C ILE A 232 13.44 10.47 -11.08
N ALA A 233 14.39 11.14 -11.72
CA ALA A 233 14.37 11.30 -13.17
C ALA A 233 14.60 9.95 -13.88
N ALA A 234 14.09 9.84 -15.11
CA ALA A 234 14.38 8.71 -15.97
C ALA A 234 15.90 8.63 -16.25
N PRO A 235 16.43 7.42 -16.54
CA PRO A 235 17.77 7.30 -17.12
C PRO A 235 17.92 8.14 -18.39
N THR A 236 19.14 8.35 -18.87
CA THR A 236 19.32 9.05 -20.16
C THR A 236 18.71 8.23 -21.29
N SER A 237 17.82 8.85 -22.09
CA SER A 237 17.23 8.23 -23.28
C SER A 237 18.31 7.71 -24.22
N ALA A 238 18.28 6.41 -24.50
CA ALA A 238 19.30 5.73 -25.28
C ALA A 238 18.93 5.54 -26.75
N LEU A 239 17.63 5.51 -27.06
CA LEU A 239 17.09 5.29 -28.42
C LEU A 239 16.42 6.55 -28.96
N LYS A 240 16.35 6.65 -30.28
CA LYS A 240 15.68 7.70 -31.04
C LYS A 240 14.60 7.10 -31.94
N LEU A 241 13.70 7.95 -32.41
CA LEU A 241 12.74 7.57 -33.45
C LEU A 241 13.45 7.02 -34.68
N ASP A 242 12.86 5.98 -35.28
CA ASP A 242 13.35 5.23 -36.42
C ASP A 242 14.65 4.44 -36.22
N ASP A 243 15.22 4.42 -35.01
CA ASP A 243 16.28 3.48 -34.68
C ASP A 243 15.79 2.05 -34.94
N ALA A 244 16.63 1.26 -35.61
CA ALA A 244 16.33 -0.11 -35.99
C ALA A 244 17.34 -1.07 -35.34
N GLY A 245 16.84 -2.20 -34.83
CA GLY A 245 17.67 -3.17 -34.14
C GLY A 245 17.10 -4.58 -34.15
N LYS A 246 17.95 -5.57 -33.88
CA LYS A 246 17.55 -6.97 -33.79
C LYS A 246 17.42 -7.40 -32.33
N LEU A 247 16.20 -7.63 -31.87
CA LEU A 247 15.91 -7.95 -30.47
C LEU A 247 14.95 -9.14 -30.36
N ALA A 248 15.25 -10.09 -29.47
CA ALA A 248 14.44 -11.28 -29.22
C ALA A 248 14.07 -12.06 -30.51
N GLY A 249 14.95 -12.05 -31.51
CA GLY A 249 14.73 -12.72 -32.79
C GLY A 249 14.01 -11.89 -33.87
N GLY A 250 13.38 -10.76 -33.51
CA GLY A 250 12.71 -9.85 -34.43
C GLY A 250 13.58 -8.66 -34.87
N ASN A 251 13.31 -8.12 -36.06
CA ASN A 251 13.84 -6.84 -36.52
C ASN A 251 12.85 -5.76 -36.11
N TRP A 252 13.24 -4.87 -35.20
CA TRP A 252 12.34 -3.87 -34.64
C TRP A 252 12.77 -2.47 -35.05
N ARG A 253 11.78 -1.59 -35.22
CA ARG A 253 11.98 -0.15 -35.40
C ARG A 253 11.22 0.64 -34.35
N VAL A 254 11.87 1.64 -33.77
CA VAL A 254 11.25 2.57 -32.81
C VAL A 254 10.30 3.51 -33.55
N ARG A 255 9.01 3.49 -33.20
CA ARG A 255 7.97 4.31 -33.84
C ARG A 255 7.41 5.40 -32.94
N SER A 256 7.48 5.21 -31.64
CA SER A 256 7.18 6.25 -30.66
C SER A 256 8.16 6.18 -29.49
N HIS A 257 8.28 7.31 -28.80
CA HIS A 257 9.00 7.42 -27.54
C HIS A 257 8.17 8.27 -26.58
N ALA A 258 8.03 7.82 -25.34
CA ALA A 258 7.38 8.57 -24.29
C ALA A 258 8.26 8.62 -23.03
N VAL A 259 8.26 9.77 -22.36
CA VAL A 259 8.67 9.90 -20.97
C VAL A 259 7.42 9.80 -20.11
N VAL A 260 7.36 8.75 -19.30
CA VAL A 260 6.20 8.44 -18.48
C VAL A 260 6.57 8.66 -17.02
N GLU A 261 5.84 9.56 -16.35
CA GLU A 261 5.92 9.72 -14.91
C GLU A 261 5.05 8.66 -14.25
N ILE A 262 5.64 7.89 -13.35
CA ILE A 262 5.01 6.86 -12.55
C ILE A 262 4.92 7.38 -11.12
N SER A 263 3.68 7.62 -10.70
CA SER A 263 3.32 7.93 -9.32
C SER A 263 2.97 6.63 -8.60
N GLU A 264 3.81 6.27 -7.66
CA GLU A 264 3.61 5.18 -6.71
C GLU A 264 3.57 5.76 -5.29
N VAL A 265 3.09 4.96 -4.36
CA VAL A 265 3.16 5.25 -2.94
C VAL A 265 4.60 5.62 -2.52
N GLY A 266 4.74 6.84 -1.99
CA GLY A 266 5.97 7.39 -1.42
C GLY A 266 7.00 7.84 -2.45
N ARG A 267 6.71 7.79 -3.75
CA ARG A 267 7.68 8.12 -4.79
C ARG A 267 7.06 8.51 -6.12
N ILE A 268 7.75 9.41 -6.80
CA ILE A 268 7.52 9.69 -8.21
C ILE A 268 8.81 9.35 -8.95
N HIS A 269 8.72 8.54 -9.99
CA HIS A 269 9.85 8.31 -10.88
C HIS A 269 9.42 8.43 -12.34
N GLU A 270 10.38 8.63 -13.23
CA GLU A 270 10.13 8.66 -14.66
C GLU A 270 10.79 7.46 -15.33
N ARG A 271 10.19 6.99 -16.41
CA ARG A 271 10.72 5.91 -17.26
C ARG A 271 10.53 6.25 -18.73
N HIS A 272 11.31 5.61 -19.60
CA HIS A 272 11.09 5.69 -21.04
C HIS A 272 10.28 4.49 -21.53
N GLU A 273 9.28 4.74 -22.37
CA GLU A 273 8.56 3.72 -23.12
C GLU A 273 8.75 3.96 -24.62
N TYR A 274 9.12 2.92 -25.36
CA TYR A 274 9.31 2.96 -26.81
C TYR A 274 8.34 1.96 -27.46
N ASP A 275 7.42 2.43 -28.30
CA ASP A 275 6.63 1.52 -29.12
C ASP A 275 7.50 1.05 -30.30
N LEU A 276 7.61 -0.27 -30.45
CA LEU A 276 8.37 -0.92 -31.50
C LEU A 276 7.42 -1.59 -32.50
N VAL A 277 7.80 -1.56 -33.77
CA VAL A 277 7.11 -2.27 -34.86
C VAL A 277 8.13 -3.08 -35.64
N ASP A 278 7.82 -4.34 -35.95
CA ASP A 278 8.65 -5.19 -36.81
C ASP A 278 8.23 -5.13 -38.29
N ASP A 279 8.97 -5.85 -39.14
CA ASP A 279 8.73 -5.90 -40.59
C ASP A 279 7.36 -6.50 -40.95
N ASP A 280 6.79 -7.33 -40.06
CA ASP A 280 5.47 -7.98 -40.22
C ASP A 280 4.33 -7.13 -39.61
N GLY A 281 4.65 -5.98 -39.02
CA GLY A 281 3.68 -5.09 -38.38
C GLY A 281 3.30 -5.49 -36.96
N ASN A 282 3.96 -6.47 -36.35
CA ASN A 282 3.77 -6.81 -34.95
C ASN A 282 4.27 -5.67 -34.08
N LYS A 283 3.60 -5.48 -32.93
CA LYS A 283 3.88 -4.38 -32.00
C LYS A 283 4.44 -4.92 -30.69
N SER A 284 5.44 -4.23 -30.15
CA SER A 284 5.95 -4.46 -28.80
C SER A 284 6.29 -3.14 -28.12
N VAL A 285 6.49 -3.19 -26.80
CA VAL A 285 6.91 -2.03 -26.01
C VAL A 285 8.25 -2.34 -25.36
N LEU A 286 9.22 -1.45 -25.51
CA LEU A 286 10.47 -1.50 -24.77
C LEU A 286 10.42 -0.45 -23.67
N VAL A 287 10.69 -0.85 -22.43
CA VAL A 287 10.69 0.04 -21.26
C VAL A 287 12.10 0.14 -20.69
N HIS A 288 12.54 1.36 -20.41
CA HIS A 288 13.85 1.66 -19.79
C HIS A 288 13.64 2.45 -18.49
N GLY A 289 14.14 1.89 -17.39
CA GLY A 289 13.91 2.41 -16.05
C GLY A 289 12.55 1.99 -15.49
N LEU A 290 12.17 0.72 -15.67
CA LEU A 290 10.93 0.20 -15.08
C LEU A 290 11.01 0.23 -13.55
N SER A 291 12.18 -0.06 -12.98
CA SER A 291 12.42 0.10 -11.54
C SER A 291 12.91 1.52 -11.23
N PRO A 292 12.48 2.15 -10.12
CA PRO A 292 12.85 3.53 -9.79
C PRO A 292 14.37 3.76 -9.75
N GLY A 293 14.87 4.58 -10.69
CA GLY A 293 16.29 4.94 -10.79
C GLY A 293 17.23 3.83 -11.28
N ALA A 294 16.69 2.70 -11.74
CA ALA A 294 17.48 1.62 -12.30
C ALA A 294 17.75 1.85 -13.80
N ASP A 295 18.88 1.34 -14.28
CA ASP A 295 19.20 1.24 -15.71
C ASP A 295 18.73 -0.12 -16.28
N ASP A 296 17.50 -0.51 -15.96
CA ASP A 296 16.92 -1.78 -16.39
C ASP A 296 16.08 -1.65 -17.66
N TRP A 297 16.06 -2.74 -18.44
CA TRP A 297 15.37 -2.82 -19.71
C TRP A 297 14.39 -3.97 -19.70
N PHE A 298 13.20 -3.75 -20.24
CA PHE A 298 12.17 -4.77 -20.37
C PHE A 298 11.53 -4.70 -21.74
N HIS A 299 11.40 -5.85 -22.41
CA HIS A 299 10.68 -5.98 -23.67
C HIS A 299 9.35 -6.68 -23.44
N PHE A 300 8.27 -6.03 -23.86
CA PHE A 300 6.90 -6.47 -23.66
C PHE A 300 6.20 -6.70 -24.99
N ASN A 301 5.52 -7.83 -25.10
CA ASN A 301 4.57 -8.10 -26.17
C ASN A 301 3.14 -7.90 -25.64
N ALA A 302 2.25 -7.43 -26.51
CA ALA A 302 0.84 -7.34 -26.18
C ALA A 302 0.26 -8.74 -25.96
N LEU A 303 -0.51 -8.89 -24.88
CA LEU A 303 -1.38 -10.04 -24.67
C LEU A 303 -2.79 -9.68 -25.14
N ALA A 304 -3.48 -10.65 -25.74
CA ALA A 304 -4.90 -10.58 -26.06
C ALA A 304 -5.62 -11.71 -25.29
N PRO A 305 -5.88 -11.51 -23.98
CA PRO A 305 -6.49 -12.55 -23.16
C PRO A 305 -7.86 -12.94 -23.71
N LEU A 306 -8.19 -14.24 -23.68
CA LEU A 306 -9.52 -14.73 -24.05
C LEU A 306 -10.62 -14.15 -23.16
N GLU A 307 -10.31 -13.97 -21.88
CA GLU A 307 -11.18 -13.36 -20.87
C GLU A 307 -10.45 -12.17 -20.23
N PRO A 308 -10.43 -10.99 -20.90
CA PRO A 308 -9.71 -9.85 -20.38
C PRO A 308 -10.40 -9.29 -19.13
N LEU A 309 -9.59 -8.89 -18.14
CA LEU A 309 -10.09 -8.09 -17.03
C LEU A 309 -10.73 -6.81 -17.58
N GLN A 310 -11.83 -6.38 -16.97
CA GLN A 310 -12.36 -5.04 -17.18
C GLN A 310 -11.55 -4.00 -16.39
N SER A 311 -11.54 -2.74 -16.83
CA SER A 311 -10.85 -1.64 -16.11
C SER A 311 -11.28 -1.53 -14.64
N SER A 312 -12.57 -1.77 -14.35
CA SER A 312 -13.10 -1.78 -12.98
C SER A 312 -12.55 -2.93 -12.13
N GLN A 313 -12.38 -4.12 -12.74
CA GLN A 313 -11.79 -5.28 -12.08
C GLN A 313 -10.29 -5.05 -11.84
N ALA A 314 -9.57 -4.51 -12.82
CA ALA A 314 -8.16 -4.15 -12.68
C ALA A 314 -7.95 -3.09 -11.58
N ALA A 315 -8.82 -2.09 -11.50
CA ALA A 315 -8.80 -1.06 -10.46
C ALA A 315 -9.10 -1.58 -9.05
N ALA A 316 -9.76 -2.73 -8.92
CA ALA A 316 -10.05 -3.35 -7.64
C ALA A 316 -8.86 -4.19 -7.09
N MET A 317 -7.86 -4.48 -7.93
CA MET A 317 -6.69 -5.27 -7.56
C MET A 317 -5.79 -4.54 -6.55
N ARG A 318 -5.03 -5.30 -5.76
CA ARG A 318 -4.12 -4.78 -4.74
C ARG A 318 -2.72 -5.39 -4.85
N VAL A 319 -1.72 -4.67 -4.32
CA VAL A 319 -0.38 -5.24 -4.11
C VAL A 319 -0.51 -6.49 -3.23
N GLY A 320 0.10 -7.59 -3.67
CA GLY A 320 0.01 -8.91 -3.03
C GLY A 320 -1.08 -9.82 -3.62
N ASP A 321 -2.09 -9.28 -4.30
CA ASP A 321 -3.07 -10.12 -5.00
C ASP A 321 -2.38 -10.91 -6.12
N THR A 322 -2.84 -12.13 -6.37
CA THR A 322 -2.40 -12.93 -7.52
C THR A 322 -3.37 -12.74 -8.67
N VAL A 323 -2.86 -12.37 -9.82
CA VAL A 323 -3.63 -12.23 -11.05
C VAL A 323 -3.24 -13.32 -12.05
N ASN A 324 -4.22 -13.86 -12.76
CA ASN A 324 -4.02 -14.74 -13.90
C ASN A 324 -4.52 -14.05 -15.16
N VAL A 325 -3.60 -13.73 -16.07
CA VAL A 325 -3.92 -13.18 -17.39
C VAL A 325 -3.38 -14.14 -18.44
N ASP A 326 -4.28 -14.90 -19.07
CA ASP A 326 -3.93 -15.85 -20.14
C ASP A 326 -2.79 -16.82 -19.77
N GLY A 327 -2.87 -17.39 -18.56
CA GLY A 327 -1.88 -18.31 -18.01
C GLY A 327 -0.64 -17.62 -17.41
N VAL A 328 -0.53 -16.30 -17.50
CA VAL A 328 0.47 -15.53 -16.75
C VAL A 328 -0.05 -15.29 -15.34
N ILE A 329 0.40 -16.13 -14.42
CA ILE A 329 0.03 -16.06 -13.00
C ILE A 329 1.16 -15.35 -12.25
N VAL A 330 0.88 -14.13 -11.78
CA VAL A 330 1.86 -13.32 -11.04
C VAL A 330 1.24 -12.65 -9.82
N PRO A 331 1.99 -12.52 -8.70
CA PRO A 331 1.61 -11.62 -7.63
C PRO A 331 1.84 -10.17 -8.07
N ILE A 332 0.87 -9.30 -7.80
CA ILE A 332 0.97 -7.86 -8.06
C ILE A 332 1.98 -7.26 -7.07
N ARG A 333 2.94 -6.51 -7.61
CA ARG A 333 4.04 -5.87 -6.87
C ARG A 333 3.88 -4.36 -6.80
N HIS A 334 3.40 -3.75 -7.88
CA HIS A 334 3.24 -2.31 -7.97
C HIS A 334 1.84 -1.97 -8.47
N ILE A 335 1.28 -0.91 -7.91
CA ILE A 335 0.09 -0.21 -8.43
C ILE A 335 0.47 1.25 -8.55
N TYR A 336 0.15 1.86 -9.68
CA TYR A 336 0.63 3.18 -10.02
C TYR A 336 -0.36 3.95 -10.88
N GLN A 337 -0.24 5.28 -10.81
CA GLN A 337 -0.74 6.18 -11.83
C GLN A 337 0.42 6.56 -12.76
N ALA A 338 0.19 6.50 -14.07
CA ALA A 338 1.13 6.91 -15.10
C ALA A 338 0.62 8.18 -15.80
N ILE A 339 1.51 9.16 -15.99
CA ILE A 339 1.23 10.39 -16.73
C ILE A 339 2.26 10.52 -17.86
N ILE A 340 1.79 10.69 -19.09
CA ILE A 340 2.66 10.96 -20.23
C ILE A 340 3.18 12.40 -20.14
N ARG A 341 4.47 12.57 -19.83
CA ARG A 341 5.10 13.91 -19.70
C ARG A 341 5.54 14.46 -21.05
N GLN A 342 6.12 13.60 -21.87
CA GLN A 342 6.57 13.91 -23.22
C GLN A 342 6.30 12.71 -24.11
N SER A 343 5.95 12.98 -25.37
CA SER A 343 5.76 11.95 -26.39
C SER A 343 6.26 12.45 -27.74
N GLU A 344 6.90 11.56 -28.48
CA GLU A 344 7.44 11.75 -29.81
C GLU A 344 6.98 10.59 -30.70
N PHE A 345 6.67 10.87 -31.97
CA PHE A 345 6.12 9.89 -32.91
C PHE A 345 6.80 10.04 -34.27
N ALA A 346 7.06 8.92 -34.93
CA ALA A 346 7.40 8.92 -36.35
C ALA A 346 6.23 9.50 -37.18
N SER A 347 6.55 10.13 -38.31
CA SER A 347 5.59 10.90 -39.10
C SER A 347 4.44 10.07 -39.69
N ASP A 348 4.64 8.76 -39.84
CA ASP A 348 3.69 7.78 -40.36
C ASP A 348 2.90 7.04 -39.25
N THR A 349 3.16 7.35 -37.97
CA THR A 349 2.64 6.58 -36.84
C THR A 349 1.43 7.27 -36.21
N GLN A 350 0.34 6.51 -36.06
CA GLN A 350 -0.83 6.97 -35.32
C GLN A 350 -0.46 7.19 -33.85
N ARG A 351 -0.84 8.35 -33.30
CA ARG A 351 -0.58 8.65 -31.88
C ARG A 351 -1.27 7.64 -30.97
N THR A 352 -0.46 6.91 -30.22
CA THR A 352 -0.93 5.99 -29.18
C THR A 352 -1.27 6.75 -27.89
N TYR A 353 -0.58 7.87 -27.63
CA TYR A 353 -0.71 8.69 -26.42
C TYR A 353 -0.61 10.19 -26.73
N THR A 354 -1.10 11.02 -25.82
CA THR A 354 -0.95 12.49 -25.82
C THR A 354 -0.28 12.93 -24.52
N ASN A 355 0.49 14.02 -24.55
CA ASN A 355 1.03 14.62 -23.33
C ASN A 355 -0.11 14.98 -22.37
N GLY A 356 0.03 14.56 -21.11
CA GLY A 356 -0.99 14.71 -20.08
C GLY A 356 -1.97 13.54 -19.97
N ASP A 357 -1.93 12.56 -20.88
CA ASP A 357 -2.73 11.34 -20.74
C ASP A 357 -2.42 10.66 -19.41
N VAL A 358 -3.48 10.30 -18.69
CA VAL A 358 -3.42 9.63 -17.39
C VAL A 358 -3.89 8.20 -17.55
N TRP A 359 -3.08 7.28 -17.06
CA TRP A 359 -3.37 5.85 -17.00
C TRP A 359 -3.21 5.37 -15.57
N PHE A 360 -3.94 4.33 -15.22
CA PHE A 360 -3.67 3.55 -14.03
C PHE A 360 -3.07 2.22 -14.45
N GLY A 361 -2.26 1.62 -13.59
CA GLY A 361 -1.67 0.34 -13.90
C GLY A 361 -1.25 -0.43 -12.68
N PHE A 362 -1.05 -1.71 -12.88
CA PHE A 362 -0.32 -2.55 -11.96
C PHE A 362 0.73 -3.37 -12.71
N SER A 363 1.77 -3.77 -12.00
CA SER A 363 2.74 -4.75 -12.49
C SER A 363 2.90 -5.90 -11.51
N GLY A 364 3.15 -7.09 -12.05
CA GLY A 364 3.45 -8.29 -11.29
C GLY A 364 4.59 -9.06 -11.93
N GLU A 365 5.35 -9.78 -11.12
CA GLU A 365 6.55 -10.49 -11.57
C GLU A 365 6.58 -11.93 -11.06
N SER A 366 6.95 -12.86 -11.94
CA SER A 366 7.42 -14.20 -11.62
C SER A 366 8.94 -14.29 -11.81
N SER A 367 9.52 -15.47 -11.63
CA SER A 367 10.96 -15.69 -11.86
C SER A 367 11.42 -15.42 -13.30
N THR A 368 10.50 -15.44 -14.27
CA THR A 368 10.83 -15.36 -15.69
C THR A 368 9.99 -14.38 -16.48
N THR A 369 8.95 -13.78 -15.90
CA THR A 369 7.99 -12.95 -16.64
C THR A 369 7.53 -11.78 -15.79
N THR A 370 7.45 -10.61 -16.42
CA THR A 370 6.80 -9.41 -15.90
C THR A 370 5.50 -9.18 -16.66
N LEU A 371 4.42 -8.96 -15.92
CA LEU A 371 3.13 -8.54 -16.46
C LEU A 371 2.93 -7.06 -16.13
N ILE A 372 2.51 -6.27 -17.11
CA ILE A 372 1.95 -4.94 -16.90
C ILE A 372 0.50 -4.96 -17.39
N VAL A 373 -0.40 -4.48 -16.54
CA VAL A 373 -1.78 -4.19 -16.92
C VAL A 373 -2.01 -2.71 -16.70
N ARG A 374 -2.44 -1.99 -17.73
CA ARG A 374 -2.72 -0.56 -17.64
C ARG A 374 -4.06 -0.21 -18.28
N TRP A 375 -4.80 0.70 -17.68
CA TRP A 375 -6.14 1.07 -18.10
C TRP A 375 -6.42 2.55 -17.91
N ASP A 376 -7.36 3.04 -18.70
CA ASP A 376 -8.07 4.30 -18.51
C ASP A 376 -9.59 4.01 -18.45
N SER A 377 -10.43 5.04 -18.55
CA SER A 377 -11.89 4.88 -18.53
C SER A 377 -12.45 4.21 -19.80
N ALA A 378 -11.68 4.13 -20.88
CA ALA A 378 -12.10 3.66 -22.19
C ALA A 378 -11.43 2.34 -22.61
N ARG A 379 -10.23 2.05 -22.11
CA ARG A 379 -9.34 0.99 -22.62
C ARG A 379 -8.58 0.33 -21.49
N ILE A 380 -8.24 -0.95 -21.69
CA ILE A 380 -7.29 -1.72 -20.89
C ILE A 380 -6.33 -2.44 -21.82
N SER A 381 -5.06 -2.54 -21.43
CA SER A 381 -4.02 -3.25 -22.17
C SER A 381 -3.21 -4.15 -21.23
N PHE A 382 -2.80 -5.29 -21.79
CA PHE A 382 -2.07 -6.34 -21.09
C PHE A 382 -0.75 -6.55 -21.82
N LEU A 383 0.35 -6.48 -21.08
CA LEU A 383 1.70 -6.53 -21.61
C LEU A 383 2.49 -7.61 -20.86
N LYS A 384 2.98 -8.61 -21.59
CA LYS A 384 3.84 -9.67 -21.05
C LYS A 384 5.25 -9.44 -21.54
N GLY A 385 6.19 -9.33 -20.62
CA GLY A 385 7.57 -9.05 -20.96
C GLY A 385 8.57 -9.77 -20.09
N ASN A 386 9.82 -9.62 -20.48
CA ASN A 386 10.96 -10.19 -19.78
C ASN A 386 12.02 -9.09 -19.60
N LYS A 387 12.77 -9.19 -18.49
CA LYS A 387 13.93 -8.34 -18.26
C LYS A 387 15.02 -8.66 -19.27
N LEU A 388 15.61 -7.63 -19.84
CA LEU A 388 16.71 -7.71 -20.78
C LEU A 388 17.99 -7.14 -20.16
N ASN A 389 19.14 -7.62 -20.65
CA ASN A 389 20.41 -7.04 -20.28
C ASN A 389 20.64 -5.77 -21.10
N GLY A 390 21.04 -4.67 -20.46
CA GLY A 390 21.36 -3.41 -21.18
C GLY A 390 22.45 -3.59 -22.25
N LYS A 391 23.35 -4.57 -22.10
CA LYS A 391 24.31 -4.94 -23.15
C LYS A 391 23.62 -5.46 -24.42
N GLU A 392 22.59 -6.29 -24.26
CA GLU A 392 21.82 -6.84 -25.38
C GLU A 392 21.10 -5.72 -26.14
N ILE A 393 20.55 -4.72 -25.44
CA ILE A 393 19.90 -3.56 -26.09
C ILE A 393 20.92 -2.74 -26.89
N ARG A 394 22.09 -2.47 -26.32
CA ARG A 394 23.14 -1.71 -27.01
C ARG A 394 23.64 -2.44 -28.26
N GLU A 395 23.82 -3.75 -28.18
CA GLU A 395 24.20 -4.58 -29.34
C GLU A 395 23.08 -4.63 -30.38
N ALA A 396 21.83 -4.79 -29.94
CA ALA A 396 20.65 -4.88 -30.80
C ALA A 396 20.47 -3.62 -31.65
N PHE A 397 20.57 -2.44 -31.04
CA PHE A 397 20.34 -1.13 -31.69
C PHE A 397 21.63 -0.40 -32.08
N ARG A 398 22.80 -1.05 -31.96
CA ARG A 398 24.13 -0.48 -32.31
C ARG A 398 24.41 0.85 -31.61
N LEU A 399 24.06 0.95 -30.34
CA LEU A 399 24.31 2.15 -29.53
C LEU A 399 25.80 2.24 -29.18
N ALA A 400 26.35 3.45 -29.22
CA ALA A 400 27.74 3.69 -28.84
C ALA A 400 27.97 3.35 -27.35
N LEU A 401 29.13 2.78 -27.04
CA LEU A 401 29.60 2.62 -25.66
C LEU A 401 30.05 4.00 -25.17
N ASN A 402 29.32 4.59 -24.23
CA ASN A 402 29.77 5.77 -23.49
C ASN A 402 30.72 5.38 -22.37
#